data_AF-A0A7S2X805-F1
#
_entry.id   AF-A0A7S2X805-F1
#
_cell.length_a   1.000
_cell.length_b   1.000
_cell.length_c   1.000
_cell.angle_alpha   90.00
_cell.angle_beta   90.00
_cell.angle_gamma   90.00
#
_symmetry.space_group_name_H-M   'P 1'
#
loop_
_entity.id
_entity.type
_entity.pdbx_description
1 polymer ?
#
loop_
_entity_poly.entity_id
_entity_poly.type
_entity_poly.pdbx_seq_one_letter_code
_entity_poly.pdbx_strand_id
1 'polypeptide(L)'
;GNSSSSSSSSNDNKKRRKDGDKRQYVEYWSRQEWRSIEAHADVDENLAKAQDTSGARDTKFRYPTHGHVLYLKVGSEVRGPTCVFPHRKSGGQLLKPVQLTQNQSSCAAPDDQVQLITVPAVPGRVLRFEGSSLHAVPRPHDLWFLSFTKGSPPTTPESEWGRSVILFNTWEGTPPLDVPLNDHTSAAAAAAAAAAA
;
A
#
# COMPACT_ATOMS: atom_id res chain seq x y z
N GLY A 1 28.23 -4.44 -69.84
CA GLY A 1 27.70 -3.20 -69.25
C GLY A 1 26.96 -3.54 -67.97
N ASN A 2 27.56 -3.14 -66.86
CA ASN A 2 26.97 -2.83 -65.55
C ASN A 2 25.42 -2.82 -65.43
N SER A 3 24.83 -3.55 -64.47
CA SER A 3 24.38 -3.00 -63.17
C SER A 3 23.25 -3.84 -62.51
N SER A 4 23.47 -4.16 -61.22
CA SER A 4 22.53 -4.25 -60.08
C SER A 4 21.28 -5.14 -60.18
N SER A 5 21.19 -6.30 -59.53
CA SER A 5 21.08 -6.58 -58.07
C SER A 5 19.83 -6.00 -57.39
N SER A 6 18.94 -6.86 -56.90
CA SER A 6 18.54 -6.90 -55.48
C SER A 6 17.47 -7.97 -55.22
N SER A 7 17.92 -9.07 -54.63
CA SER A 7 17.12 -9.99 -53.84
C SER A 7 16.83 -9.33 -52.49
N SER A 8 15.57 -9.01 -52.21
CA SER A 8 15.12 -8.58 -50.88
C SER A 8 14.37 -9.73 -50.20
N SER A 9 15.15 -10.59 -49.54
CA SER A 9 14.67 -11.44 -48.46
C SER A 9 14.17 -10.53 -47.33
N SER A 10 12.87 -10.52 -47.10
CA SER A 10 12.24 -9.83 -45.98
C SER A 10 12.70 -10.49 -44.67
N ASN A 11 13.71 -9.87 -44.05
CA ASN A 11 14.10 -10.15 -42.67
C ASN A 11 12.96 -9.71 -41.74
N ASP A 12 12.08 -10.65 -41.40
CA ASP A 12 11.20 -10.55 -40.24
C ASP A 12 12.05 -10.53 -38.97
N ASN A 13 12.61 -9.36 -38.68
CA ASN A 13 13.32 -9.07 -37.46
C ASN A 13 12.27 -8.86 -36.34
N LYS A 14 11.66 -9.97 -35.94
CA LYS A 14 10.78 -10.05 -34.77
C LYS A 14 11.64 -9.82 -33.54
N LYS A 15 11.81 -8.53 -33.21
CA LYS A 15 12.43 -8.01 -31.99
C LYS A 15 11.75 -8.68 -30.81
N ARG A 16 12.30 -9.83 -30.36
CA ARG A 16 11.94 -10.47 -29.09
C ARG A 16 12.19 -9.40 -28.04
N ARG A 17 11.10 -8.81 -27.53
CA ARG A 17 11.15 -8.04 -26.30
C ARG A 17 11.84 -8.95 -25.30
N LYS A 18 12.96 -8.49 -24.77
CA LYS A 18 13.61 -9.12 -23.61
C LYS A 18 12.55 -9.00 -22.51
N ASP A 19 11.76 -10.05 -22.32
CA ASP A 19 10.79 -10.14 -21.24
C ASP A 19 11.63 -10.07 -19.96
N GLY A 20 11.80 -8.85 -19.43
CA GLY A 20 12.31 -8.63 -18.09
C GLY A 20 11.44 -9.43 -17.13
N ASP A 21 12.05 -10.00 -16.10
CA ASP A 21 11.42 -10.92 -15.15
C ASP A 21 10.09 -10.32 -14.64
N LYS A 22 8.95 -10.79 -15.19
CA LYS A 22 7.60 -10.28 -14.87
C LYS A 22 7.07 -10.86 -13.57
N ARG A 23 7.95 -11.02 -12.58
CA ARG A 23 7.56 -11.57 -11.28
C ARG A 23 6.82 -10.49 -10.51
N GLN A 24 5.67 -10.88 -9.99
CA GLN A 24 4.91 -10.09 -9.04
C GLN A 24 5.08 -10.73 -7.67
N TYR A 25 5.47 -9.92 -6.70
CA TYR A 25 5.65 -10.35 -5.33
C TYR A 25 4.53 -9.79 -4.48
N VAL A 26 4.05 -10.60 -3.53
CA VAL A 26 3.03 -10.19 -2.56
C VAL A 26 3.63 -10.30 -1.17
N GLU A 27 3.67 -9.18 -0.46
CA GLU A 27 3.96 -9.12 0.97
C GLU A 27 2.63 -8.94 1.70
N TYR A 28 2.36 -9.69 2.77
CA TYR A 28 1.08 -9.59 3.47
C TYR A 28 1.21 -9.80 4.97
N TRP A 29 0.27 -9.21 5.71
CA TRP A 29 0.10 -9.39 7.14
C TRP A 29 -1.37 -9.27 7.52
N SER A 30 -1.75 -9.87 8.64
CA SER A 30 -3.11 -9.79 9.17
C SER A 30 -3.16 -8.99 10.46
N ARG A 31 -4.27 -8.27 10.69
CA ARG A 31 -4.58 -7.69 12.00
C ARG A 31 -6.01 -8.02 12.38
N GLN A 32 -6.22 -8.34 13.65
CA GLN A 32 -7.53 -8.72 14.22
C GLN A 32 -8.12 -7.64 15.14
N GLU A 33 -7.51 -6.45 15.17
CA GLU A 33 -7.93 -5.34 16.00
C GLU A 33 -8.11 -4.05 15.17
N TRP A 34 -9.06 -3.21 15.59
CA TRP A 34 -9.14 -1.83 15.12
C TRP A 34 -8.31 -0.93 16.03
N ARG A 35 -7.16 -0.48 15.53
CA ARG A 35 -6.33 0.56 16.17
C ARG A 35 -6.23 1.79 15.28
N SER A 36 -6.00 2.94 15.91
CA SER A 36 -5.63 4.14 15.19
C SER A 36 -4.27 3.92 14.54
N ILE A 37 -4.16 4.24 13.27
CA ILE A 37 -2.90 4.23 12.51
C ILE A 37 -2.77 5.60 11.86
N GLU A 38 -1.67 6.28 12.18
CA GLU A 38 -1.35 7.60 11.63
C GLU A 38 -1.12 7.52 10.11
N ALA A 39 -1.21 8.66 9.43
CA ALA A 39 -0.98 8.71 8.00
C ALA A 39 0.47 8.32 7.66
N HIS A 40 0.64 7.23 6.92
CA HIS A 40 1.93 6.70 6.49
C HIS A 40 1.83 6.13 5.08
N ALA A 41 2.97 5.91 4.44
CA ALA A 41 3.07 5.15 3.19
C ALA A 41 4.00 3.97 3.45
N ASP A 42 3.63 2.81 2.92
CA ASP A 42 4.47 1.62 3.03
C ASP A 42 5.70 1.78 2.16
N VAL A 43 6.85 1.40 2.70
CA VAL A 43 8.14 1.53 2.02
C VAL A 43 8.95 0.26 2.18
N ASP A 44 9.92 0.07 1.29
CA ASP A 44 10.97 -0.93 1.48
C ASP A 44 11.88 -0.49 2.64
N GLU A 45 11.47 -0.80 3.88
CA GLU A 45 12.12 -0.32 5.09
C GLU A 45 13.57 -0.76 5.20
N ASN A 46 13.89 -1.98 4.78
CA ASN A 46 15.24 -2.52 4.85
C ASN A 46 16.15 -1.81 3.85
N LEU A 47 15.65 -1.55 2.63
CA LEU A 47 16.38 -0.73 1.66
C LEU A 47 16.59 0.70 2.18
N ALA A 48 15.56 1.31 2.76
CA ALA A 48 15.64 2.64 3.34
C ALA A 48 16.67 2.71 4.49
N LYS A 49 16.68 1.73 5.40
CA LYS A 49 17.65 1.61 6.50
C LYS A 49 19.09 1.44 5.99
N ALA A 50 19.28 0.60 4.97
CA ALA A 50 20.60 0.38 4.36
C ALA A 50 21.12 1.65 3.66
N GLN A 51 20.24 2.41 3.02
CA GLN A 51 20.57 3.69 2.38
C GLN A 51 20.93 4.78 3.40
N ASP A 52 20.20 4.84 4.52
CA ASP A 52 20.49 5.80 5.58
C ASP A 52 21.84 5.50 6.26
N THR A 53 22.10 4.22 6.54
CA THR A 53 23.36 3.75 7.13
C THR A 53 24.58 4.03 6.23
N SER A 54 24.41 3.93 4.91
CA SER A 54 25.48 4.20 3.94
C SER A 54 25.68 5.69 3.65
N GLY A 55 24.90 6.59 4.27
CA GLY A 55 24.98 8.03 4.05
C GLY A 55 24.38 8.49 2.71
N ALA A 56 23.69 7.60 1.99
CA ALA A 56 23.03 7.87 0.72
C ALA A 56 21.68 8.59 0.94
N ARG A 57 21.74 9.76 1.60
CA ARG A 57 20.57 10.57 2.02
C ARG A 57 19.70 11.12 0.89
N ASP A 58 20.15 11.01 -0.35
CA ASP A 58 19.44 11.52 -1.55
C ASP A 58 18.66 10.42 -2.30
N THR A 59 18.57 9.22 -1.71
CA THR A 59 17.83 8.12 -2.32
C THR A 59 16.33 8.27 -2.08
N LYS A 60 15.55 8.21 -3.17
CA LYS A 60 14.09 8.22 -3.10
C LYS A 60 13.61 6.89 -2.50
N PHE A 61 12.71 6.95 -1.52
CA PHE A 61 12.04 5.77 -0.98
C PHE A 61 11.43 4.93 -2.11
N ARG A 62 11.56 3.61 -1.98
CA ARG A 62 10.89 2.65 -2.84
C ARG A 62 9.58 2.24 -2.19
N TYR A 63 8.50 2.32 -2.97
CA TYR A 63 7.13 2.01 -2.55
C TYR A 63 6.64 0.75 -3.25
N PRO A 64 5.65 0.04 -2.69
CA PRO A 64 4.93 -0.99 -3.42
C PRO A 64 4.23 -0.39 -4.64
N THR A 65 3.93 -1.22 -5.64
CA THR A 65 3.12 -0.80 -6.78
C THR A 65 1.70 -0.47 -6.31
N HIS A 66 1.14 -1.31 -5.44
CA HIS A 66 -0.17 -1.11 -4.84
C HIS A 66 -0.21 -1.63 -3.41
N GLY A 67 -0.92 -0.90 -2.55
CA GLY A 67 -1.37 -1.37 -1.26
C GLY A 67 -2.80 -1.90 -1.33
N HIS A 68 -3.10 -2.92 -0.55
CA HIS A 68 -4.42 -3.53 -0.47
C HIS A 68 -4.86 -3.77 0.97
N VAL A 69 -6.17 -3.61 1.20
CA VAL A 69 -6.81 -3.96 2.47
C VAL A 69 -8.04 -4.81 2.15
N LEU A 70 -8.00 -6.08 2.53
CA LEU A 70 -9.14 -6.99 2.50
C LEU A 70 -9.78 -7.03 3.88
N TYR A 71 -11.04 -6.61 3.98
CA TYR A 71 -11.81 -6.70 5.21
C TYR A 71 -12.42 -8.10 5.33
N LEU A 72 -12.05 -8.84 6.38
CA LEU A 72 -12.60 -10.18 6.63
C LEU A 72 -13.81 -10.11 7.56
N LYS A 73 -13.64 -9.46 8.71
CA LYS A 73 -14.67 -9.30 9.74
C LYS A 73 -14.66 -7.86 10.21
N VAL A 74 -15.83 -7.25 10.32
CA VAL A 74 -16.03 -5.88 10.78
C VAL A 74 -17.17 -5.93 11.77
N GLY A 75 -16.90 -5.53 13.02
CA GLY A 75 -17.91 -5.47 14.06
C GLY A 75 -18.97 -4.40 13.78
N SER A 76 -20.15 -4.55 14.37
CA SER A 76 -21.31 -3.68 14.11
C SER A 76 -21.06 -2.20 14.41
N GLU A 77 -20.23 -1.91 15.42
CA GLU A 77 -19.88 -0.55 15.85
C GLU A 77 -18.59 -0.03 15.19
N VAL A 78 -17.89 -0.89 14.42
CA VAL A 78 -16.68 -0.49 13.71
C VAL A 78 -17.05 0.37 12.50
N ARG A 79 -17.01 1.69 12.71
CA ARG A 79 -17.00 2.65 11.61
C ARG A 79 -15.69 2.61 10.81
N GLY A 80 -14.61 2.13 11.45
CA GLY A 80 -13.19 2.12 11.09
C GLY A 80 -12.82 2.21 9.62
N PRO A 81 -12.96 3.41 9.01
CA PRO A 81 -12.69 3.57 7.61
C PRO A 81 -11.18 3.46 7.38
N THR A 82 -10.79 3.08 6.17
CA THR A 82 -9.44 3.37 5.70
C THR A 82 -9.48 4.71 4.98
N CYS A 83 -8.58 5.60 5.35
CA CYS A 83 -8.39 6.88 4.71
C CYS A 83 -7.21 6.78 3.75
N VAL A 84 -7.35 7.30 2.53
CA VAL A 84 -6.27 7.39 1.54
C VAL A 84 -6.12 8.85 1.11
N PHE A 85 -4.88 9.32 1.01
CA PHE A 85 -4.51 10.62 0.48
C PHE A 85 -3.79 10.40 -0.86
N PRO A 86 -4.54 10.39 -1.99
CA PRO A 86 -3.97 10.08 -3.29
C PRO A 86 -2.81 11.02 -3.63
N HIS A 87 -1.76 10.46 -4.23
CA HIS A 87 -0.59 11.19 -4.73
C HIS A 87 0.19 12.00 -3.68
N ARG A 88 -0.08 11.78 -2.38
CA ARG A 88 0.70 12.33 -1.27
C ARG A 88 1.61 11.24 -0.73
N LYS A 89 2.92 11.47 -0.71
CA LYS A 89 3.95 10.47 -0.32
C LYS A 89 4.55 10.70 1.06
N SER A 90 4.34 11.88 1.65
CA SER A 90 4.89 12.24 2.96
C SER A 90 4.00 13.25 3.67
N GLY A 91 4.02 13.23 5.01
CA GLY A 91 3.20 14.12 5.84
C GLY A 91 3.45 15.60 5.57
N GLY A 92 4.68 15.99 5.21
CA GLY A 92 4.99 17.37 4.81
C GLY A 92 4.20 17.85 3.58
N GLN A 93 3.76 16.94 2.71
CA GLN A 93 2.90 17.29 1.56
C GLN A 93 1.45 17.59 1.96
N LEU A 94 1.02 17.16 3.16
CA LEU A 94 -0.30 17.50 3.71
C LEU A 94 -0.33 18.90 4.33
N LEU A 95 0.85 19.44 4.69
CA LEU A 95 0.99 20.73 5.36
C LEU A 95 1.23 21.90 4.41
N LYS A 96 1.38 21.65 3.10
CA LYS A 96 1.61 22.72 2.13
C LYS A 96 0.45 23.73 2.24
N PRO A 97 0.73 24.98 2.65
CA PRO A 97 -0.33 25.96 2.78
C PRO A 97 -0.95 26.15 1.40
N VAL A 98 -2.28 26.03 1.33
CA VAL A 98 -3.04 26.65 0.24
C VAL A 98 -2.58 28.10 0.22
N GLN A 99 -1.85 28.51 -0.82
CA GLN A 99 -1.43 29.90 -0.95
C GLN A 99 -2.68 30.75 -1.12
N LEU A 100 -3.24 31.21 0.01
CA LEU A 100 -4.20 32.29 0.06
C LEU A 100 -3.44 33.58 -0.21
N THR A 101 -2.92 33.75 -1.44
CA THR A 101 -2.50 35.07 -1.89
C THR A 101 -3.75 35.93 -1.95
N GLN A 102 -3.83 36.91 -1.04
CA GLN A 102 -4.99 37.78 -0.77
C GLN A 102 -5.47 38.65 -1.95
N ASN A 103 -5.07 38.39 -3.20
CA ASN A 103 -5.44 39.21 -4.35
C ASN A 103 -5.66 38.44 -5.66
N GLN A 104 -6.12 37.18 -5.62
CA GLN A 104 -6.65 36.55 -6.83
C GLN A 104 -8.01 35.88 -6.57
N SER A 105 -9.00 36.47 -7.23
CA SER A 105 -10.27 35.86 -7.62
C SER A 105 -10.07 34.40 -8.06
N SER A 106 -10.75 33.49 -7.36
CA SER A 106 -11.34 32.28 -7.92
C SER A 106 -10.45 31.37 -8.80
N CYS A 107 -9.40 30.75 -8.27
CA CYS A 107 -8.89 29.45 -8.76
C CYS A 107 -7.59 29.04 -8.06
N ALA A 108 -7.67 28.44 -6.86
CA ALA A 108 -6.63 27.47 -6.51
C ALA A 108 -6.69 26.38 -7.58
N ALA A 109 -5.57 26.06 -8.24
CA ALA A 109 -5.54 24.93 -9.16
C ALA A 109 -6.04 23.69 -8.41
N PRO A 110 -6.94 22.87 -8.99
CA PRO A 110 -7.54 21.72 -8.30
C PRO A 110 -6.49 20.74 -7.72
N ASP A 111 -5.26 20.75 -8.25
CA ASP A 111 -4.14 19.92 -7.82
C ASP A 111 -3.51 20.30 -6.46
N ASP A 112 -3.77 21.52 -5.96
CA ASP A 112 -3.17 21.99 -4.70
C ASP A 112 -4.03 21.69 -3.46
N GLN A 113 -5.28 21.24 -3.63
CA GLN A 113 -6.09 20.79 -2.50
C GLN A 113 -5.66 19.40 -2.03
N VAL A 114 -5.66 19.18 -0.71
CA VAL A 114 -5.43 17.85 -0.14
C VAL A 114 -6.72 17.05 -0.27
N GLN A 115 -6.72 16.06 -1.16
CA GLN A 115 -7.82 15.12 -1.28
C GLN A 115 -7.70 14.01 -0.22
N LEU A 116 -8.80 13.74 0.48
CA LEU A 116 -8.94 12.63 1.41
C LEU A 116 -10.10 11.75 0.97
N ILE A 117 -9.83 10.49 0.69
CA ILE A 117 -10.84 9.48 0.36
C ILE A 117 -11.05 8.62 1.60
N THR A 118 -12.28 8.58 2.11
CA THR A 118 -12.68 7.70 3.21
C THR A 118 -13.40 6.48 2.67
N VAL A 119 -12.86 5.30 2.96
CA VAL A 119 -13.39 4.02 2.47
C VAL A 119 -14.03 3.27 3.64
N PRO A 120 -15.35 2.97 3.58
CA PRO A 120 -16.01 2.23 4.63
C PRO A 120 -15.51 0.79 4.69
N ALA A 121 -15.28 0.29 5.91
CA ALA A 121 -14.92 -1.10 6.16
C ALA A 121 -16.15 -1.99 5.92
N VAL A 122 -16.12 -2.78 4.84
CA VAL A 122 -17.21 -3.71 4.49
C VAL A 122 -16.63 -5.11 4.35
N PRO A 123 -17.11 -6.11 5.11
CA PRO A 123 -16.63 -7.49 4.99
C PRO A 123 -16.66 -8.01 3.56
N GLY A 124 -15.62 -8.75 3.18
CA GLY A 124 -15.41 -9.29 1.83
C GLY A 124 -14.90 -8.28 0.80
N ARG A 125 -14.82 -6.97 1.12
CA ARG A 125 -14.35 -5.95 0.19
C ARG A 125 -12.82 -5.85 0.21
N VAL A 126 -12.24 -5.71 -0.98
CA VAL A 126 -10.83 -5.34 -1.16
C VAL A 126 -10.77 -3.88 -1.56
N LEU A 127 -10.05 -3.09 -0.77
CA LEU A 127 -9.58 -1.76 -1.16
C LEU A 127 -8.21 -1.92 -1.82
N ARG A 128 -8.01 -1.30 -2.97
CA ARG A 128 -6.71 -1.16 -3.66
C ARG A 128 -6.41 0.31 -3.88
N PHE A 129 -5.18 0.72 -3.60
CA PHE A 129 -4.70 2.08 -3.83
C PHE A 129 -3.25 2.09 -4.32
N GLU A 130 -2.81 3.23 -4.87
CA GLU A 130 -1.42 3.42 -5.30
C GLU A 130 -0.48 3.27 -4.10
N GLY A 131 0.54 2.42 -4.18
CA GLY A 131 1.38 2.10 -3.03
C GLY A 131 2.22 3.28 -2.50
N SER A 132 2.39 4.34 -3.30
CA SER A 132 3.05 5.57 -2.86
C SER A 132 2.14 6.54 -2.10
N SER A 133 0.83 6.29 -2.08
CA SER A 133 -0.12 7.16 -1.39
C SER A 133 -0.10 6.95 0.12
N LEU A 134 -0.15 8.06 0.86
CA LEU A 134 -0.38 8.03 2.30
C LEU A 134 -1.75 7.43 2.57
N HIS A 135 -1.82 6.64 3.63
CA HIS A 135 -3.06 6.07 4.12
C HIS A 135 -3.05 6.01 5.65
N ALA A 136 -4.24 6.01 6.23
CA ALA A 136 -4.44 6.04 7.67
C ALA A 136 -5.65 5.19 8.05
N VAL A 137 -5.71 4.80 9.31
CA VAL A 137 -6.90 4.23 9.90
C VAL A 137 -7.26 5.10 11.10
N PRO A 138 -8.23 6.03 10.97
CA PRO A 138 -8.74 6.71 12.14
C PRO A 138 -9.48 5.71 13.03
N ARG A 139 -9.21 5.80 14.33
CA ARG A 139 -10.10 5.26 15.36
C ARG A 139 -10.64 6.46 16.15
N PRO A 140 -11.97 6.63 16.25
CA PRO A 140 -12.57 7.57 17.18
C PRO A 140 -11.95 7.37 18.56
N HIS A 141 -11.71 8.49 19.23
CA HIS A 141 -10.75 8.66 20.31
C HIS A 141 -11.16 7.99 21.63
N ASP A 142 -11.86 6.86 21.61
CA ASP A 142 -12.24 6.13 22.83
C ASP A 142 -11.02 5.97 23.73
N LEU A 143 -9.85 5.64 23.17
CA LEU A 143 -8.57 5.55 23.88
C LEU A 143 -8.13 6.83 24.63
N TRP A 144 -8.45 8.02 24.13
CA TRP A 144 -8.04 9.30 24.73
C TRP A 144 -9.03 9.77 25.80
N PHE A 145 -10.28 9.27 25.75
CA PHE A 145 -11.31 9.52 26.75
C PHE A 145 -11.47 8.37 27.76
N LEU A 146 -10.73 7.27 27.60
CA LEU A 146 -10.60 6.26 28.65
C LEU A 146 -9.93 6.90 29.86
N SER A 147 -10.64 6.98 30.97
CA SER A 147 -10.06 7.41 32.23
C SER A 147 -8.90 6.48 32.60
N PHE A 148 -7.72 7.07 32.87
CA PHE A 148 -6.48 6.39 33.26
C PHE A 148 -6.63 5.41 34.45
N THR A 149 -7.78 5.41 35.13
CA THR A 149 -8.11 4.62 36.32
C THR A 149 -8.82 3.30 36.06
N LYS A 150 -9.21 2.98 34.81
CA LYS A 150 -9.71 1.65 34.46
C LYS A 150 -8.66 0.92 33.62
N GLY A 151 -7.81 0.13 34.28
CA GLY A 151 -6.82 -0.71 33.62
C GLY A 151 -7.47 -1.54 32.53
N SER A 152 -6.92 -1.49 31.31
CA SER A 152 -7.47 -1.99 30.04
C SER A 152 -8.96 -1.70 29.82
N PRO A 153 -9.37 -1.08 28.69
CA PRO A 153 -10.79 -1.00 28.36
C PRO A 153 -11.41 -2.41 28.48
N PRO A 154 -12.60 -2.56 29.09
CA PRO A 154 -13.28 -3.84 29.15
C PRO A 154 -13.26 -4.42 27.74
N THR A 155 -12.85 -5.68 27.63
CA THR A 155 -12.72 -6.39 26.35
C THR A 155 -14.04 -6.27 25.63
N THR A 156 -14.16 -5.29 24.73
CA THR A 156 -15.39 -5.08 24.00
C THR A 156 -15.57 -6.30 23.09
N PRO A 157 -16.79 -6.84 22.98
CA PRO A 157 -17.01 -8.04 22.19
C PRO A 157 -16.44 -7.86 20.78
N GLU A 158 -15.70 -8.85 20.30
CA GLU A 158 -15.10 -8.82 18.96
C GLU A 158 -16.18 -8.69 17.86
N SER A 159 -17.42 -9.12 18.16
CA SER A 159 -18.59 -8.93 17.30
C SER A 159 -19.00 -7.46 17.12
N GLU A 160 -18.70 -6.59 18.09
CA GLU A 160 -19.09 -5.18 18.08
C GLU A 160 -17.92 -4.29 17.62
N TRP A 161 -16.73 -4.51 18.18
CA TRP A 161 -15.57 -3.62 17.99
C TRP A 161 -14.37 -4.29 17.31
N GLY A 162 -14.49 -5.57 16.95
CA GLY A 162 -13.44 -6.32 16.27
C GLY A 162 -13.32 -5.95 14.80
N ARG A 163 -12.10 -5.91 14.29
CA ARG A 163 -11.83 -5.71 12.87
C ARG A 163 -10.70 -6.62 12.43
N SER A 164 -11.04 -7.60 11.61
CA SER A 164 -10.08 -8.50 10.98
C SER A 164 -9.83 -8.09 9.54
N VAL A 165 -8.57 -7.83 9.22
CA VAL A 165 -8.12 -7.42 7.88
C VAL A 165 -6.89 -8.21 7.47
N ILE A 166 -6.76 -8.46 6.17
CA ILE A 166 -5.48 -8.79 5.53
C ILE A 166 -5.01 -7.55 4.79
N LEU A 167 -3.81 -7.11 5.09
CA LEU A 167 -3.12 -6.06 4.36
C LEU A 167 -2.09 -6.74 3.47
N PHE A 168 -2.00 -6.31 2.23
CA PHE A 168 -0.98 -6.85 1.34
C PHE A 168 -0.52 -5.86 0.28
N ASN A 169 0.78 -5.88 0.04
CA ASN A 169 1.49 -5.05 -0.91
C ASN A 169 1.92 -5.86 -2.11
N THR A 170 1.69 -5.33 -3.31
CA THR A 170 2.19 -5.92 -4.56
C THR A 170 3.43 -5.17 -5.04
N TRP A 171 4.47 -5.90 -5.40
CA TRP A 171 5.74 -5.36 -5.87
C TRP A 171 6.08 -5.93 -7.26
N GLU A 172 6.48 -5.05 -8.18
CA GLU A 172 6.89 -5.46 -9.53
C GLU A 172 8.43 -5.58 -9.63
N GLY A 173 8.89 -6.63 -10.31
CA GLY A 173 10.30 -6.83 -10.65
C GLY A 173 11.13 -7.43 -9.52
N THR A 174 11.19 -6.77 -8.35
CA THR A 174 11.94 -7.26 -7.18
C THR A 174 11.14 -7.14 -5.89
N PRO A 175 11.21 -8.15 -5.00
CA PRO A 175 10.55 -8.09 -3.69
C PRO A 175 11.21 -7.02 -2.81
N PRO A 176 10.58 -6.64 -1.69
CA PRO A 176 11.23 -5.86 -0.64
C PRO A 176 12.57 -6.47 -0.22
N LEU A 177 13.53 -5.63 0.14
CA LEU A 177 14.84 -6.10 0.57
C LEU A 177 14.69 -6.94 1.85
N ASP A 178 15.37 -8.09 1.89
CA ASP A 178 15.42 -9.00 3.03
C ASP A 178 14.06 -9.52 3.55
N VAL A 179 13.02 -9.51 2.70
CA VAL A 179 11.76 -10.20 3.01
C VAL A 179 11.84 -11.65 2.53
N PRO A 180 11.66 -12.66 3.42
CA PRO A 180 11.71 -14.07 3.04
C PRO A 180 10.69 -14.39 1.95
N LEU A 181 11.14 -15.08 0.92
CA LEU A 181 10.26 -15.61 -0.12
C LEU A 181 9.74 -16.98 0.31
N ASN A 182 8.45 -17.19 0.18
CA ASN A 182 7.88 -18.53 0.33
C ASN A 182 8.34 -19.37 -0.88
N ASP A 183 9.29 -20.28 -0.66
CA ASP A 183 9.59 -21.29 -1.66
C ASP A 183 8.34 -22.16 -1.90
N HIS A 184 7.90 -22.23 -3.16
CA HIS A 184 6.67 -22.93 -3.56
C HIS A 184 6.61 -24.41 -3.13
N THR A 185 7.72 -25.00 -2.71
CA THR A 185 7.84 -26.34 -2.14
C THR A 185 7.16 -26.49 -0.77
N SER A 186 7.11 -25.43 0.06
CA SER A 186 6.51 -25.51 1.41
C SER A 186 5.01 -25.15 1.41
N ALA A 187 4.58 -24.24 0.54
CA ALA A 187 3.19 -23.79 0.46
C ALA A 187 2.24 -24.88 -0.10
N ALA A 188 2.70 -25.69 -1.05
CA ALA A 188 1.93 -26.82 -1.58
C ALA A 188 1.69 -27.91 -0.52
N ALA A 189 2.68 -28.16 0.35
CA ALA A 189 2.55 -29.11 1.45
C ALA A 189 1.57 -28.61 2.54
N ALA A 190 1.61 -27.31 2.86
CA ALA A 190 0.69 -26.72 3.84
C ALA A 190 -0.77 -26.66 3.32
N ALA A 191 -0.98 -26.35 2.04
CA ALA A 191 -2.31 -26.36 1.43
C ALA A 191 -2.90 -27.78 1.33
N ALA A 192 -2.08 -28.79 1.03
CA ALA A 192 -2.51 -30.19 1.01
C ALA A 192 -2.88 -30.71 2.41
N ALA A 193 -2.15 -30.29 3.45
CA ALA A 193 -2.46 -30.65 4.84
C ALA A 193 -3.76 -30.00 5.34
N ALA A 194 -4.05 -28.76 4.93
CA ALA A 194 -5.28 -28.05 5.30
C ALA A 194 -6.53 -28.56 4.56
N ALA A 195 -6.38 -29.15 3.37
CA ALA A 195 -7.49 -29.75 2.62
C ALA A 195 -7.80 -31.21 3.02
N ALA A 196 -6.91 -31.83 3.80
CA ALA A 196 -7.05 -33.20 4.29
C ALA A 196 -7.58 -33.29 5.74
N ALA A 197 -7.87 -32.16 6.37
CA ALA A 197 -8.48 -32.03 7.70
C ALA A 197 -9.93 -31.55 7.59
#